data_AF-A0A914BZ93-F1
#
_entry.id   AF-A0A914BZ93-F1
#
_cell.length_a   1.000
_cell.length_b   1.000
_cell.length_c   1.000
_cell.angle_alpha   90.00
_cell.angle_beta   90.00
_cell.angle_gamma   90.00
#
_symmetry.space_group_name_H-M   'P 1'
#
loop_
_entity.id
_entity.type
_entity.pdbx_description
1 polymer ?
#
loop_
_entity_poly.entity_id
_entity_poly.type
_entity_poly.pdbx_seq_one_letter_code
_entity_poly.pdbx_strand_id
1 'polypeptide(L)'
;MAIKCLMAGLKTPCSTEMSSMLNFEIGKMLWYYSKNTDLSRHYLTQAFNMMKDLGTAFEDARLKVVCLIAELYLSQRMYEQIKALLKNEAHISMKYPFFHGKILFYLAEVYLKLNDFENALQVVDCGIIYFRDLKEKVVECYFRLAKSLLLATQMTNQHELGISVTELGEVLTAVPANHPAVNDMRAYCYTIQLCYFLATGMYSNYERVNKYYAIALKHVEDLRVTMRKPHWIIDRGHPELLNTLEVLLYEGMAQTQLIICRPAEALNNIGLMIDKMRTYPELSNDFESQAHTLIGLYAIYMRHPEDAEKQFQAALRCAKDTELWTMINLSLAIIYLFTRREQEFYELFQRIAPNKLKTTAISLKSVAYFVHALHSYLHNRTSDCKTHLTDSINISKDEDMARIQSMALLLLSKLLKDPDILRAAYEWTSKSSDLSLMVWANTQILNMHQQMGQMEQASQVKQSLEPSVQGIENERQMALQSPGHQLIKWIEGGAETIVLQG
;
A
#
# COMPACT_ATOMS: atom_id res chain seq x y z
N MET A 1 12.11 31.37 25.50
CA MET A 1 13.21 31.91 26.34
C MET A 1 14.50 31.12 26.19
N ALA A 2 14.48 29.78 26.29
CA ALA A 2 15.66 28.92 26.18
C ALA A 2 16.58 29.20 24.96
N ILE A 3 16.02 29.34 23.75
CA ILE A 3 16.80 29.67 22.53
C ILE A 3 17.56 30.99 22.69
N LYS A 4 16.94 32.02 23.27
CA LYS A 4 17.58 33.33 23.51
C LYS A 4 18.72 33.21 24.53
N CYS A 5 18.58 32.38 25.57
CA CYS A 5 19.66 32.12 26.53
C CYS A 5 20.86 31.47 25.85
N LEU A 6 20.62 30.42 25.04
CA LEU A 6 21.69 29.73 24.33
C LEU A 6 22.42 30.65 23.35
N MET A 7 21.68 31.46 22.58
CA MET A 7 22.26 32.46 21.67
C MET A 7 23.04 33.55 22.41
N ALA A 8 22.63 33.94 23.62
CA ALA A 8 23.38 34.88 24.45
C ALA A 8 24.68 34.25 24.97
N GLY A 9 24.66 32.96 25.34
CA GLY A 9 25.85 32.21 25.73
C GLY A 9 26.90 32.14 24.62
N LEU A 10 26.47 32.03 23.36
CA LEU A 10 27.40 32.03 22.22
C LEU A 10 28.12 33.39 22.00
N LYS A 11 27.57 34.48 22.55
CA LYS A 11 28.20 35.82 22.50
C LYS A 11 29.24 36.03 23.60
N THR A 12 29.29 35.15 24.59
CA THR A 12 30.31 35.19 25.64
C THR A 12 31.55 34.40 25.21
N PRO A 13 32.77 34.79 25.63
CA PRO A 13 33.97 34.02 25.35
C PRO A 13 33.85 32.61 25.94
N CYS A 14 33.84 31.59 25.08
CA CYS A 14 33.73 30.19 25.46
C CYS A 14 34.79 29.35 24.73
N SER A 15 35.17 28.20 25.30
CA SER A 15 36.05 27.25 24.62
C SER A 15 35.41 26.74 23.33
N THR A 16 36.22 26.20 22.41
CA THR A 16 35.74 25.57 21.18
C THR A 16 34.74 24.44 21.48
N GLU A 17 34.98 23.66 22.53
CA GLU A 17 34.11 22.56 22.98
C GLU A 17 32.75 23.07 23.47
N MET A 18 32.74 24.09 24.32
CA MET A 18 31.49 24.69 24.82
C MET A 18 30.73 25.35 23.66
N SER A 19 31.45 26.01 22.76
CA SER A 19 30.88 26.63 21.57
C SER A 19 30.24 25.59 20.64
N SER A 20 30.87 24.43 20.42
CA SER A 20 30.28 23.37 19.58
C SER A 20 29.01 22.80 20.19
N MET A 21 28.97 22.62 21.51
CA MET A 21 27.76 22.17 22.23
C MET A 21 26.64 23.21 22.20
N LEU A 22 26.97 24.49 22.40
CA LEU A 22 25.99 25.58 22.28
C LEU A 22 25.40 25.65 20.87
N ASN A 23 26.23 25.55 19.82
CA ASN A 23 25.75 25.49 18.44
C ASN A 23 24.80 24.29 18.21
N PHE A 24 25.14 23.12 18.74
CA PHE A 24 24.27 21.93 18.65
C PHE A 24 22.91 22.16 19.33
N GLU A 25 22.90 22.64 20.59
CA GLU A 25 21.64 22.85 21.32
C GLU A 25 20.80 23.98 20.70
N ILE A 26 21.41 25.04 20.17
CA ILE A 26 20.68 26.08 19.42
C ILE A 26 20.04 25.46 18.17
N GLY A 27 20.82 24.74 17.37
CA GLY A 27 20.36 24.08 16.15
C GLY A 27 19.19 23.12 16.41
N LYS A 28 19.32 22.28 17.44
CA LYS A 28 18.29 21.35 17.91
C LYS A 28 17.01 22.05 18.34
N MET A 29 17.12 23.10 19.17
CA MET A 29 15.95 23.83 19.65
C MET A 29 15.24 24.59 18.53
N LEU A 30 15.99 25.13 17.57
CA LEU A 30 15.41 25.73 16.37
C LEU A 30 14.69 24.70 15.50
N TRP A 31 15.23 23.49 15.37
CA TRP A 31 14.60 22.41 14.61
C TRP A 31 13.26 21.96 15.23
N TYR A 32 13.25 21.70 16.53
CA TYR A 32 12.07 21.17 17.20
C TYR A 32 11.00 22.22 17.52
N TYR A 33 11.39 23.47 17.80
CA TYR A 33 10.48 24.47 18.36
C TYR A 33 10.35 25.75 17.53
N SER A 34 10.93 25.80 16.33
CA SER A 34 10.80 26.95 15.44
C SER A 34 10.56 26.53 13.99
N LYS A 35 10.16 27.50 13.15
CA LYS A 35 10.06 27.33 11.69
C LYS A 35 11.34 27.72 10.95
N ASN A 36 12.38 28.18 11.65
CA ASN A 36 13.61 28.70 11.07
C ASN A 36 14.60 27.57 10.73
N THR A 37 14.25 26.76 9.73
CA THR A 37 15.04 25.58 9.33
C THR A 37 16.42 25.95 8.79
N ASP A 38 16.55 27.09 8.09
CA ASP A 38 17.86 27.54 7.58
C ASP A 38 18.83 27.94 8.70
N LEU A 39 18.31 28.61 9.73
CA LEU A 39 19.12 28.98 10.89
C LEU A 39 19.50 27.75 11.71
N SER A 40 18.58 26.80 11.88
CA SER A 40 18.88 25.51 12.50
C SER A 40 20.01 24.79 11.78
N ARG A 41 19.92 24.71 10.44
CA ARG A 41 20.95 24.13 9.59
C ARG A 41 22.32 24.76 9.80
N HIS A 42 22.39 26.09 9.76
CA HIS A 42 23.63 26.84 9.96
C HIS A 42 24.33 26.44 11.27
N TYR A 43 23.59 26.45 12.37
CA TYR A 43 24.13 26.11 13.70
C TYR A 43 24.52 24.62 13.80
N LEU A 44 23.74 23.71 13.22
CA LEU A 44 24.09 22.28 13.21
C LEU A 44 25.34 21.99 12.36
N THR A 45 25.46 22.60 11.17
CA THR A 45 26.66 22.46 10.32
C THR A 45 27.90 23.02 11.02
N GLN A 46 27.76 24.15 11.73
CA GLN A 46 28.86 24.71 12.52
C GLN A 46 29.27 23.78 13.66
N ALA A 47 28.30 23.24 14.41
CA ALA A 47 28.55 22.26 15.47
C ALA A 47 29.28 21.02 14.93
N PHE A 48 28.84 20.48 13.79
CA PHE A 48 29.46 19.33 13.14
C PHE A 48 30.93 19.59 12.79
N ASN A 49 31.23 20.71 12.12
CA ASN A 49 32.60 21.05 11.72
C ASN A 49 33.52 21.20 12.94
N MET A 50 33.05 21.91 13.97
CA MET A 50 33.83 22.09 15.20
C MET A 50 34.08 20.76 15.92
N MET A 51 33.08 19.89 16.04
CA MET A 51 33.25 18.57 16.66
C MET A 51 34.13 17.63 15.83
N LYS A 52 34.13 17.79 14.50
CA LYS A 52 35.04 17.07 13.62
C LYS A 52 36.49 17.49 13.85
N ASP A 53 36.75 18.78 13.99
CA ASP A 53 38.09 19.33 14.24
C ASP A 53 38.61 18.96 15.64
N LEU A 54 37.72 18.81 16.62
CA LEU A 54 38.06 18.35 17.98
C LEU A 54 38.45 16.86 18.05
N GLY A 55 38.26 16.09 16.97
CA GLY A 55 38.79 14.74 16.83
C GLY A 55 37.94 13.64 17.49
N THR A 56 38.58 12.50 17.77
CA THR A 56 37.91 11.24 18.13
C THR A 56 37.13 11.30 19.44
N ALA A 57 37.54 12.16 20.39
CA ALA A 57 36.86 12.34 21.67
C ALA A 57 35.41 12.85 21.54
N PHE A 58 35.08 13.49 20.41
CA PHE A 58 33.76 14.06 20.13
C PHE A 58 32.95 13.24 19.11
N GLU A 59 33.37 12.00 18.77
CA GLU A 59 32.65 11.13 17.82
C GLU A 59 31.17 10.93 18.22
N ASP A 60 30.89 10.61 19.48
CA ASP A 60 29.51 10.42 19.98
C ASP A 60 28.63 11.68 19.82
N ALA A 61 29.17 12.84 20.22
CA ALA A 61 28.48 14.11 20.08
C ALA A 61 28.29 14.47 18.60
N ARG A 62 29.29 14.23 17.75
CA ARG A 62 29.25 14.49 16.31
C ARG A 62 28.16 13.64 15.64
N LEU A 63 28.02 12.37 16.00
CA LEU A 63 26.99 11.49 15.45
C LEU A 63 25.57 11.94 15.82
N LYS A 64 25.37 12.52 17.01
CA LYS A 64 24.09 13.17 17.39
C LYS A 64 23.77 14.35 16.46
N VAL A 65 24.77 15.20 16.17
CA VAL A 65 24.62 16.30 15.22
C VAL A 65 24.28 15.77 13.82
N VAL A 66 24.99 14.74 13.35
CA VAL A 66 24.79 14.12 12.02
C VAL A 66 23.36 13.60 11.86
N CYS A 67 22.81 12.95 12.88
CA CYS A 67 21.41 12.47 12.85
C CYS A 67 20.41 13.63 12.71
N LEU A 68 20.59 14.73 13.45
CA LEU A 68 19.72 15.91 13.31
C LEU A 68 19.89 16.61 11.96
N ILE A 69 21.11 16.70 11.43
CA ILE A 69 21.36 17.21 10.08
C ILE A 69 20.63 16.34 9.05
N ALA A 70 20.63 15.02 9.23
CA ALA A 70 19.93 14.11 8.33
C ALA A 70 18.42 14.35 8.30
N GLU A 71 17.77 14.45 9.47
CA GLU A 71 16.35 14.78 9.58
C GLU A 71 16.02 16.11 8.88
N LEU A 72 16.84 17.14 9.12
CA LEU A 72 16.67 18.45 8.53
C LEU A 72 16.82 18.42 7.00
N TYR A 73 17.87 17.79 6.48
CA TYR A 73 18.14 17.72 5.04
C TYR A 73 17.09 16.89 4.30
N LEU A 74 16.61 15.80 4.90
CA LEU A 74 15.50 14.99 4.39
C LEU A 74 14.23 15.84 4.27
N SER A 75 13.90 16.63 5.30
CA SER A 75 12.73 17.52 5.30
C SER A 75 12.80 18.61 4.21
N GLN A 76 14.01 19.04 3.86
CA GLN A 76 14.28 20.05 2.83
C GLN A 76 14.54 19.44 1.44
N ARG A 77 14.40 18.12 1.30
CA ARG A 77 14.62 17.37 0.05
C ARG A 77 16.04 17.48 -0.51
N MET A 78 17.04 17.61 0.36
CA MET A 78 18.45 17.80 -0.02
C MET A 78 19.24 16.48 -0.03
N TYR A 79 18.74 15.52 -0.80
CA TYR A 79 19.13 14.10 -0.73
C TYR A 79 20.61 13.84 -1.08
N GLU A 80 21.13 14.45 -2.14
CA GLU A 80 22.53 14.21 -2.56
C GLU A 80 23.57 14.72 -1.56
N GLN A 81 23.30 15.86 -0.93
CA GLN A 81 24.23 16.45 0.04
C GLN A 81 24.30 15.61 1.32
N ILE A 82 23.15 15.12 1.80
CA ILE A 82 23.12 14.29 3.00
C ILE A 82 23.65 12.88 2.73
N LYS A 83 23.43 12.33 1.52
CA LYS A 83 23.98 11.03 1.10
C LYS A 83 25.49 10.97 1.30
N ALA A 84 26.22 11.98 0.80
CA ALA A 84 27.68 12.05 0.94
C ALA A 84 28.13 12.11 2.40
N LEU A 85 27.46 12.92 3.23
CA LEU A 85 27.77 13.05 4.65
C LEU A 85 27.54 11.74 5.41
N LEU A 86 26.39 11.10 5.21
CA LEU A 86 26.05 9.84 5.88
C LEU A 86 26.98 8.71 5.49
N LYS A 87 27.37 8.59 4.21
CA LYS A 87 28.34 7.57 3.77
C LYS A 87 29.70 7.73 4.46
N ASN A 88 30.16 8.98 4.63
CA ASN A 88 31.43 9.26 5.30
C ASN A 88 31.40 8.91 6.80
N GLU A 89 30.29 9.22 7.49
CA GLU A 89 30.16 8.98 8.93
C GLU A 89 29.74 7.53 9.27
N ALA A 90 29.25 6.75 8.30
CA ALA A 90 28.81 5.37 8.49
C ALA A 90 29.92 4.48 9.10
N HIS A 91 31.17 4.59 8.60
CA HIS A 91 32.30 3.81 9.12
C HIS A 91 32.60 4.09 10.58
N ILE A 92 32.51 5.36 10.99
CA ILE A 92 32.82 5.80 12.35
C ILE A 92 31.70 5.36 13.29
N SER A 93 30.45 5.46 12.83
CA SER A 93 29.27 5.07 13.59
C SER A 93 29.22 3.59 13.98
N MET A 94 29.96 2.69 13.31
CA MET A 94 30.01 1.26 13.65
C MET A 94 30.45 0.96 15.09
N LYS A 95 31.16 1.89 15.75
CA LYS A 95 31.53 1.78 17.17
C LYS A 95 30.37 2.14 18.12
N TYR A 96 29.32 2.75 17.59
CA TYR A 96 28.18 3.31 18.31
C TYR A 96 26.88 2.75 17.73
N PRO A 97 26.47 1.52 18.11
CA PRO A 97 25.38 0.78 17.46
C PRO A 97 24.07 1.57 17.31
N PHE A 98 23.68 2.35 18.33
CA PHE A 98 22.48 3.20 18.28
C PHE A 98 22.52 4.21 17.11
N PHE A 99 23.63 4.93 16.94
CA PHE A 99 23.78 5.90 15.86
C PHE A 99 24.02 5.23 14.51
N HIS A 100 24.70 4.09 14.49
CA HIS A 100 24.88 3.31 13.28
C HIS A 100 23.53 2.92 12.67
N GLY A 101 22.62 2.40 13.49
CA GLY A 101 21.27 2.05 13.06
C GLY A 101 20.52 3.24 12.45
N LYS A 102 20.52 4.40 13.13
CA LYS A 102 19.90 5.62 12.59
C LYS A 102 20.51 6.05 11.24
N ILE A 103 21.84 6.06 11.13
CA ILE A 103 22.53 6.44 9.88
C ILE A 103 22.16 5.51 8.73
N LEU A 104 22.09 4.19 8.97
CA LEU A 104 21.68 3.24 7.95
C LEU A 104 20.21 3.44 7.53
N PHE A 105 19.29 3.70 8.46
CA PHE A 105 17.90 4.03 8.11
C PHE A 105 17.81 5.32 7.28
N TYR A 106 18.54 6.38 7.65
CA TYR A 106 18.56 7.60 6.85
C TYR A 106 19.18 7.37 5.46
N LEU A 107 20.25 6.57 5.35
CA LEU A 107 20.82 6.21 4.06
C LEU A 107 19.81 5.47 3.19
N ALA A 108 19.12 4.47 3.74
CA ALA A 108 18.09 3.72 3.03
C ALA A 108 16.95 4.64 2.54
N GLU A 109 16.48 5.56 3.39
CA GLU A 109 15.47 6.55 3.01
C GLU A 109 15.97 7.50 1.90
N VAL A 110 17.21 7.99 2.00
CA VAL A 110 17.82 8.85 0.97
C VAL A 110 17.92 8.13 -0.37
N TYR A 111 18.37 6.88 -0.38
CA TYR A 111 18.42 6.06 -1.60
C TYR A 111 17.02 5.85 -2.18
N LEU A 112 16.02 5.55 -1.36
CA LEU A 112 14.63 5.42 -1.79
C LEU A 112 14.11 6.72 -2.43
N LYS A 113 14.36 7.89 -1.82
CA LYS A 113 13.94 9.19 -2.38
C LYS A 113 14.67 9.56 -3.68
N LEU A 114 15.84 8.98 -3.92
CA LEU A 114 16.58 9.10 -5.18
C LEU A 114 16.18 8.02 -6.21
N ASN A 115 15.17 7.19 -5.90
CA ASN A 115 14.75 6.03 -6.71
C ASN A 115 15.86 4.98 -6.93
N ASP A 116 16.83 4.90 -6.01
CA ASP A 116 17.96 3.99 -6.03
C ASP A 116 17.70 2.80 -5.10
N PHE A 117 16.75 1.96 -5.52
CA PHE A 117 16.21 0.87 -4.70
C PHE A 117 17.25 -0.21 -4.35
N GLU A 118 18.16 -0.52 -5.28
CA GLU A 118 19.19 -1.54 -5.07
C GLU A 118 20.09 -1.16 -3.89
N ASN A 119 20.58 0.08 -3.87
CA ASN A 119 21.39 0.57 -2.76
C ASN A 119 20.57 0.72 -1.46
N ALA A 120 19.27 1.05 -1.55
CA ALA A 120 18.41 1.10 -0.36
C ALA A 120 18.30 -0.28 0.30
N LEU A 121 18.07 -1.34 -0.48
CA LEU A 121 18.03 -2.73 0.00
C LEU A 121 19.39 -3.16 0.55
N GLN A 122 20.48 -2.86 -0.15
CA GLN A 122 21.83 -3.21 0.30
C GLN A 122 22.16 -2.61 1.67
N VAL A 123 21.83 -1.33 1.89
CA VAL A 123 22.04 -0.66 3.19
C VAL A 123 21.24 -1.33 4.29
N VAL A 124 19.98 -1.69 4.01
CA VAL A 124 19.12 -2.39 4.97
C VAL A 124 19.69 -3.78 5.30
N ASP A 125 20.14 -4.54 4.31
CA ASP A 125 20.77 -5.85 4.51
C ASP A 125 22.05 -5.76 5.34
N CYS A 126 22.88 -4.73 5.12
CA CYS A 126 24.03 -4.45 5.99
C CYS A 126 23.60 -4.25 7.45
N GLY A 127 22.50 -3.53 7.69
CA GLY A 127 21.91 -3.36 9.01
C GLY A 127 21.45 -4.67 9.65
N ILE A 128 20.75 -5.52 8.88
CA ILE A 128 20.31 -6.85 9.35
C ILE A 128 21.51 -7.68 9.81
N ILE A 129 22.56 -7.76 8.99
CA ILE A 129 23.77 -8.53 9.30
C ILE A 129 24.44 -7.99 10.56
N TYR A 130 24.66 -6.68 10.62
CA TYR A 130 25.35 -6.03 11.73
C TYR A 130 24.63 -6.25 13.08
N PHE A 131 23.31 -6.00 13.15
CA PHE A 131 22.58 -6.15 14.41
C PHE A 131 22.30 -7.60 14.78
N ARG A 132 22.24 -8.51 13.80
CA ARG A 132 22.21 -9.95 14.07
C ARG A 132 23.49 -10.42 14.76
N ASP A 133 24.66 -9.96 14.28
CA ASP A 133 25.96 -10.33 14.85
C ASP A 133 26.16 -9.75 16.25
N LEU A 134 25.63 -8.55 16.51
CA LEU A 134 25.55 -7.96 17.86
C LEU A 134 24.50 -8.61 18.77
N LYS A 135 23.66 -9.50 18.23
CA LYS A 135 22.51 -10.13 18.92
C LYS A 135 21.45 -9.13 19.40
N GLU A 136 21.36 -7.97 18.76
CA GLU A 136 20.39 -6.91 19.03
C GLU A 136 19.09 -7.15 18.25
N LYS A 137 18.26 -8.07 18.77
CA LYS A 137 17.06 -8.57 18.08
C LYS A 137 16.00 -7.50 17.77
N VAL A 138 15.89 -6.50 18.62
CA VAL A 138 14.93 -5.39 18.44
C VAL A 138 15.28 -4.60 17.19
N VAL A 139 16.54 -4.20 17.05
CA VAL A 139 16.99 -3.39 15.90
C VAL A 139 17.07 -4.24 14.63
N GLU A 140 17.51 -5.50 14.73
CA GLU A 140 17.44 -6.46 13.62
C GLU A 140 16.01 -6.55 13.06
N CYS A 141 14.99 -6.63 13.93
CA CYS A 141 13.59 -6.69 13.53
C CYS A 141 13.15 -5.43 12.76
N TYR A 142 13.55 -4.24 13.19
CA TYR A 142 13.26 -2.99 12.46
C TYR A 142 13.87 -2.97 11.06
N PHE A 143 15.10 -3.46 10.88
CA PHE A 143 15.69 -3.56 9.53
C PHE A 143 14.94 -4.57 8.65
N ARG A 144 14.48 -5.69 9.21
CA ARG A 144 13.66 -6.67 8.47
C ARG A 144 12.28 -6.12 8.09
N LEU A 145 11.68 -5.28 8.96
CA LEU A 145 10.47 -4.53 8.63
C LEU A 145 10.72 -3.58 7.46
N ALA A 146 11.79 -2.79 7.51
CA ALA A 146 12.17 -1.88 6.43
C ALA A 146 12.44 -2.61 5.11
N LYS A 147 13.14 -3.76 5.15
CA LYS A 147 13.35 -4.62 3.97
C LYS A 147 12.04 -5.05 3.34
N SER A 148 11.11 -5.53 4.16
CA SER A 148 9.80 -6.01 3.69
C SER A 148 8.98 -4.87 3.07
N LEU A 149 9.04 -3.65 3.63
CA LEU A 149 8.40 -2.47 3.05
C LEU A 149 9.02 -2.04 1.71
N LEU A 150 10.35 -2.07 1.60
CA LEU A 150 11.06 -1.76 0.36
C LEU A 150 10.73 -2.78 -0.76
N LEU A 151 10.67 -4.06 -0.42
CA LEU A 151 10.28 -5.09 -1.38
C LEU A 151 8.80 -4.95 -1.79
N ALA A 152 7.91 -4.61 -0.86
CA ALA A 152 6.50 -4.38 -1.16
C ALA A 152 6.27 -3.17 -2.09
N THR A 153 7.11 -2.14 -2.02
CA THR A 153 6.98 -0.95 -2.89
C THR A 153 7.37 -1.21 -4.33
N GLN A 154 8.27 -2.16 -4.62
CA GLN A 154 8.64 -2.48 -6.01
C GLN A 154 7.60 -3.34 -6.75
N MET A 155 6.70 -4.03 -6.03
CA MET A 155 5.63 -4.89 -6.59
C MET A 155 6.09 -6.03 -7.54
N THR A 156 7.37 -6.12 -7.90
CA THR A 156 7.92 -7.04 -8.90
C THR A 156 8.48 -8.33 -8.33
N ASN A 157 8.82 -8.38 -7.03
CA ASN A 157 9.46 -9.57 -6.42
C ASN A 157 8.66 -10.13 -5.24
N GLN A 158 7.44 -10.62 -5.52
CA GLN A 158 6.55 -11.20 -4.50
C GLN A 158 7.18 -12.40 -3.76
N HIS A 159 8.01 -13.19 -4.46
CA HIS A 159 8.70 -14.32 -3.86
C HIS A 159 9.71 -13.88 -2.79
N GLU A 160 10.55 -12.89 -3.10
CA GLU A 160 11.53 -12.35 -2.16
C GLU A 160 10.85 -11.66 -0.96
N LEU A 161 9.73 -10.96 -1.22
CA LEU A 161 8.90 -10.41 -0.16
C LEU A 161 8.36 -11.50 0.77
N GLY A 162 7.91 -12.64 0.21
CA GLY A 162 7.46 -13.79 0.99
C GLY A 162 8.55 -14.33 1.93
N ILE A 163 9.78 -14.50 1.43
CA ILE A 163 10.93 -14.91 2.24
C ILE A 163 11.19 -13.90 3.36
N SER A 164 11.26 -12.61 3.01
CA SER A 164 11.52 -11.52 3.98
C SER A 164 10.48 -11.50 5.10
N VAL A 165 9.20 -11.68 4.76
CA VAL A 165 8.09 -11.71 5.72
C VAL A 165 8.17 -12.94 6.63
N THR A 166 8.56 -14.10 6.12
CA THR A 166 8.77 -15.31 6.94
C THR A 166 9.90 -15.11 7.93
N GLU A 167 11.07 -14.65 7.48
CA GLU A 167 12.22 -14.41 8.35
C GLU A 167 11.93 -13.31 9.40
N LEU A 168 11.19 -12.27 9.03
CA LEU A 168 10.70 -11.26 9.95
C LEU A 168 9.85 -11.87 11.06
N GLY A 169 8.94 -12.80 10.71
CA GLY A 169 8.11 -13.52 11.67
C GLY A 169 8.94 -14.30 12.68
N GLU A 170 9.97 -15.02 12.23
CA GLU A 170 10.88 -15.77 13.10
C GLU A 170 11.61 -14.86 14.09
N VAL A 171 12.20 -13.77 13.60
CA VAL A 171 12.93 -12.82 14.47
C VAL A 171 12.01 -12.13 15.46
N LEU A 172 10.78 -11.80 15.04
CA LEU A 172 9.78 -11.19 15.92
C LEU A 172 9.39 -12.11 17.09
N THR A 173 9.38 -13.44 16.91
CA THR A 173 9.13 -14.38 18.02
C THR A 173 10.27 -14.43 19.03
N ALA A 174 11.49 -14.09 18.62
CA ALA A 174 12.66 -14.03 19.50
C ALA A 174 12.74 -12.73 20.32
N VAL A 175 11.93 -11.72 20.03
CA VAL A 175 11.87 -10.47 20.81
C VAL A 175 11.05 -10.71 22.10
N PRO A 176 11.55 -10.35 23.30
CA PRO A 176 10.84 -10.56 24.55
C PRO A 176 9.46 -9.91 24.56
N ALA A 177 8.40 -10.65 24.91
CA ALA A 177 7.02 -10.15 24.81
C ALA A 177 6.71 -8.91 25.68
N ASN A 178 7.52 -8.65 26.71
CA ASN A 178 7.43 -7.49 27.60
C ASN A 178 8.22 -6.26 27.11
N HIS A 179 8.96 -6.38 26.01
CA HIS A 179 9.75 -5.27 25.50
C HIS A 179 8.83 -4.18 24.92
N PRO A 180 9.03 -2.88 25.26
CA PRO A 180 8.11 -1.81 24.88
C PRO A 180 7.83 -1.71 23.37
N ALA A 181 8.87 -1.93 22.56
CA ALA A 181 8.81 -1.84 21.10
C ALA A 181 8.10 -3.02 20.39
N VAL A 182 7.77 -4.10 21.09
CA VAL A 182 7.24 -5.31 20.45
C VAL A 182 5.85 -5.07 19.85
N ASN A 183 5.01 -4.30 20.53
CA ASN A 183 3.68 -3.99 20.02
C ASN A 183 3.78 -3.13 18.76
N ASP A 184 4.75 -2.21 18.71
CA ASP A 184 5.05 -1.42 17.50
C ASP A 184 5.39 -2.38 16.36
N MET A 185 6.40 -3.22 16.57
CA MET A 185 6.86 -4.18 15.56
C MET A 185 5.75 -5.10 15.07
N ARG A 186 4.89 -5.59 15.97
CA ARG A 186 3.74 -6.42 15.62
C ARG A 186 2.75 -5.68 14.75
N ALA A 187 2.39 -4.44 15.10
CA ALA A 187 1.47 -3.63 14.29
C ALA A 187 1.98 -3.47 12.84
N TYR A 188 3.26 -3.12 12.65
CA TYR A 188 3.85 -3.03 11.31
C TYR A 188 3.90 -4.38 10.61
N CYS A 189 4.39 -5.42 11.29
CA CYS A 189 4.55 -6.75 10.71
C CYS A 189 3.21 -7.28 10.19
N TYR A 190 2.14 -7.17 10.98
CA TYR A 190 0.81 -7.64 10.57
C TYR A 190 0.20 -6.78 9.47
N THR A 191 0.46 -5.48 9.45
CA THR A 191 0.03 -4.60 8.34
C THR A 191 0.72 -4.99 7.03
N ILE A 192 2.05 -5.18 7.06
CA ILE A 192 2.83 -5.63 5.90
C ILE A 192 2.37 -7.02 5.44
N GLN A 193 2.14 -7.94 6.38
CA GLN A 193 1.62 -9.28 6.07
C GLN A 193 0.26 -9.22 5.39
N LEU A 194 -0.64 -8.35 5.84
CA LEU A 194 -1.94 -8.17 5.21
C LEU A 194 -1.80 -7.63 3.78
N CYS A 195 -0.96 -6.61 3.57
CA CYS A 195 -0.64 -6.09 2.24
C CYS A 195 -0.04 -7.18 1.33
N TYR A 196 0.85 -8.03 1.87
CA TYR A 196 1.42 -9.16 1.15
C TYR A 196 0.37 -10.21 0.78
N PHE A 197 -0.52 -10.57 1.71
CA PHE A 197 -1.60 -11.54 1.47
C PHE A 197 -2.54 -11.05 0.37
N LEU A 198 -2.84 -9.76 0.36
CA LEU A 198 -3.59 -9.11 -0.72
C LEU A 198 -2.87 -9.18 -2.06
N ALA A 199 -1.60 -8.79 -2.10
CA ALA A 199 -0.79 -8.77 -3.33
C ALA A 199 -0.62 -10.16 -3.95
N THR A 200 -0.53 -11.22 -3.13
CA THR A 200 -0.37 -12.62 -3.56
C THR A 200 -1.70 -13.34 -3.79
N GLY A 201 -2.83 -12.65 -3.67
CA GLY A 201 -4.15 -13.23 -3.92
C GLY A 201 -4.64 -14.20 -2.83
N MET A 202 -4.06 -14.16 -1.64
CA MET A 202 -4.47 -14.99 -0.49
C MET A 202 -5.78 -14.52 0.17
N TYR A 203 -6.53 -13.59 -0.45
CA TYR A 203 -7.92 -13.29 -0.09
C TYR A 203 -8.83 -14.53 -0.17
N SER A 204 -8.42 -15.56 -0.93
CA SER A 204 -9.04 -16.90 -0.96
C SER A 204 -9.11 -17.56 0.41
N ASN A 205 -8.11 -17.30 1.28
CA ASN A 205 -8.11 -17.74 2.67
C ASN A 205 -8.61 -16.63 3.59
N TYR A 206 -9.88 -16.25 3.39
CA TYR A 206 -10.49 -15.12 4.08
C TYR A 206 -10.40 -15.22 5.60
N GLU A 207 -10.62 -16.40 6.18
CA GLU A 207 -10.55 -16.58 7.63
C GLU A 207 -9.17 -16.21 8.19
N ARG A 208 -8.11 -16.60 7.48
CA ARG A 208 -6.74 -16.24 7.85
C ARG A 208 -6.52 -14.74 7.70
N VAL A 209 -6.92 -14.15 6.57
CA VAL A 209 -6.78 -12.71 6.31
C VAL A 209 -7.50 -11.90 7.40
N ASN A 210 -8.75 -12.25 7.70
CA ASN A 210 -9.56 -11.59 8.72
C ASN A 210 -8.96 -11.72 10.14
N LYS A 211 -8.40 -12.88 10.48
CA LYS A 211 -7.69 -13.08 11.76
C LYS A 211 -6.49 -12.14 11.88
N TYR A 212 -5.68 -12.03 10.84
CA TYR A 212 -4.48 -11.17 10.84
C TYR A 212 -4.88 -9.68 10.88
N TYR A 213 -5.92 -9.31 10.14
CA TYR A 213 -6.52 -7.98 10.18
C TYR A 213 -6.96 -7.59 11.60
N ALA A 214 -7.71 -8.46 12.29
CA ALA A 214 -8.15 -8.21 13.67
C ALA A 214 -6.98 -8.09 14.66
N ILE A 215 -5.92 -8.90 14.50
CA ILE A 215 -4.72 -8.83 15.33
C ILE A 215 -3.97 -7.51 15.07
N ALA A 216 -3.85 -7.09 13.81
CA ALA A 216 -3.19 -5.84 13.44
C ALA A 216 -3.89 -4.63 14.08
N LEU A 217 -5.22 -4.54 13.93
CA LEU A 217 -6.02 -3.47 14.55
C LEU A 217 -5.88 -3.43 16.07
N LYS A 218 -5.88 -4.60 16.72
CA LYS A 218 -5.67 -4.68 18.16
C LYS A 218 -4.32 -4.08 18.56
N HIS A 219 -3.25 -4.41 17.84
CA HIS A 219 -1.93 -3.83 18.12
C HIS A 219 -1.87 -2.32 17.86
N VAL A 220 -2.51 -1.83 16.81
CA VAL A 220 -2.63 -0.38 16.55
C VAL A 220 -3.33 0.33 17.72
N GLU A 221 -4.39 -0.24 18.26
CA GLU A 221 -5.11 0.34 19.41
C GLU A 221 -4.29 0.27 20.71
N ASP A 222 -3.61 -0.87 20.98
CA ASP A 222 -2.72 -1.01 22.14
C ASP A 222 -1.61 0.06 22.15
N LEU A 223 -1.08 0.39 20.96
CA LEU A 223 -0.10 1.46 20.77
C LEU A 223 -0.69 2.83 21.01
N ARG A 224 -1.88 3.09 20.47
CA ARG A 224 -2.61 4.35 20.69
C ARG A 224 -2.84 4.60 22.17
N VAL A 225 -3.24 3.59 22.94
CA VAL A 225 -3.40 3.68 24.40
C VAL A 225 -2.07 3.97 25.09
N THR A 226 -0.99 3.32 24.66
CA THR A 226 0.35 3.51 25.23
C THR A 226 0.87 4.93 24.99
N MET A 227 0.66 5.49 23.79
CA MET A 227 1.08 6.84 23.43
C MET A 227 0.33 7.95 24.19
N ARG A 228 -0.85 7.66 24.77
CA ARG A 228 -1.59 8.62 25.62
C ARG A 228 -0.97 8.78 27.02
N LYS A 229 0.03 7.97 27.39
CA LYS A 229 0.66 8.04 28.72
C LYS A 229 1.59 9.26 28.81
N PRO A 230 1.59 10.00 29.94
CA PRO A 230 2.28 11.29 30.07
C PRO A 230 3.82 11.24 30.00
N HIS A 231 4.41 10.05 30.12
CA HIS A 231 5.87 9.86 30.04
C HIS A 231 6.33 9.34 28.68
N TRP A 232 5.41 9.18 27.72
CA TRP A 232 5.79 8.80 26.37
C TRP A 232 6.40 9.99 25.65
N ILE A 233 7.67 9.85 25.23
CA ILE A 233 8.35 10.89 24.46
C ILE A 233 7.75 10.86 23.05
N ILE A 234 7.06 11.93 22.67
CA ILE A 234 6.55 12.12 21.32
C ILE A 234 7.73 12.48 20.42
N ASP A 235 8.31 11.50 19.74
CA ASP A 235 9.07 11.78 18.53
C ASP A 235 8.08 12.20 17.43
N ARG A 236 8.43 13.23 16.64
CA ARG A 236 7.59 13.75 15.55
C ARG A 236 7.23 12.61 14.59
N GLY A 237 5.95 12.50 14.20
CA GLY A 237 5.49 11.58 13.15
C GLY A 237 4.86 10.26 13.62
N HIS A 238 4.96 9.93 14.92
CA HIS A 238 4.43 8.66 15.44
C HIS A 238 2.90 8.52 15.38
N PRO A 239 2.10 9.53 15.77
CA PRO A 239 0.64 9.48 15.67
C PRO A 239 0.14 9.41 14.22
N GLU A 240 0.75 10.17 13.32
CA GLU A 240 0.39 10.22 11.90
C GLU A 240 0.60 8.85 11.24
N LEU A 241 1.68 8.18 11.62
CA LEU A 241 2.02 6.86 11.12
C LEU A 241 1.08 5.77 11.62
N LEU A 242 0.62 5.82 12.88
CA LEU A 242 -0.41 4.91 13.37
C LEU A 242 -1.73 5.07 12.60
N ASN A 243 -2.15 6.30 12.33
CA ASN A 243 -3.36 6.56 11.56
C ASN A 243 -3.22 6.06 10.10
N THR A 244 -2.04 6.21 9.52
CA THR A 244 -1.71 5.69 8.19
C THR A 244 -1.82 4.16 8.15
N LEU A 245 -1.24 3.46 9.13
CA LEU A 245 -1.34 1.99 9.22
C LEU A 245 -2.80 1.53 9.35
N GLU A 246 -3.59 2.21 10.17
CA GLU A 246 -5.01 1.87 10.36
C GLU A 246 -5.82 2.05 9.06
N VAL A 247 -5.58 3.14 8.32
CA VAL A 247 -6.21 3.37 7.01
C VAL A 247 -5.80 2.31 5.99
N LEU A 248 -4.53 1.92 5.94
CA LEU A 248 -4.05 0.83 5.08
C LEU A 248 -4.72 -0.51 5.40
N LEU A 249 -4.96 -0.80 6.69
CA LEU A 249 -5.69 -1.99 7.11
C LEU A 249 -7.15 -1.95 6.62
N TYR A 250 -7.83 -0.80 6.77
CA TYR A 250 -9.20 -0.62 6.28
C TYR A 250 -9.30 -0.76 4.76
N GLU A 251 -8.41 -0.10 4.03
CA GLU A 251 -8.32 -0.18 2.57
C GLU A 251 -8.15 -1.64 2.12
N GLY A 252 -7.16 -2.34 2.67
CA GLY A 252 -6.86 -3.72 2.29
C GLY A 252 -8.00 -4.69 2.61
N MET A 253 -8.66 -4.52 3.76
CA MET A 253 -9.79 -5.36 4.13
C MET A 253 -11.02 -5.10 3.24
N ALA A 254 -11.29 -3.83 2.91
CA ALA A 254 -12.35 -3.48 1.98
C ALA A 254 -12.10 -4.09 0.58
N GLN A 255 -10.87 -4.05 0.07
CA GLN A 255 -10.51 -4.72 -1.18
C GLN A 255 -10.79 -6.23 -1.12
N THR A 256 -10.34 -6.90 -0.04
CA THR A 256 -10.60 -8.35 0.18
C THR A 256 -12.09 -8.64 0.11
N GLN A 257 -12.88 -7.90 0.88
CA GLN A 257 -14.32 -8.11 1.03
C GLN A 257 -15.09 -7.86 -0.26
N LEU A 258 -14.70 -6.87 -1.07
CA LEU A 258 -15.27 -6.67 -2.41
C LEU A 258 -15.00 -7.86 -3.32
N ILE A 259 -13.80 -8.44 -3.27
CA ILE A 259 -13.43 -9.61 -4.10
C ILE A 259 -14.26 -10.85 -3.73
N ILE A 260 -14.42 -11.12 -2.43
CA ILE A 260 -15.18 -12.29 -1.95
C ILE A 260 -16.69 -12.04 -1.85
N CYS A 261 -17.20 -10.98 -2.49
CA CYS A 261 -18.63 -10.68 -2.60
C CYS A 261 -19.31 -10.33 -1.25
N ARG A 262 -18.62 -9.61 -0.36
CA ARG A 262 -19.13 -9.08 0.93
C ARG A 262 -19.19 -7.54 0.94
N PRO A 263 -20.03 -6.93 0.11
CA PRO A 263 -20.11 -5.48 -0.08
C PRO A 263 -20.50 -4.69 1.19
N ALA A 264 -21.33 -5.26 2.07
CA ALA A 264 -21.77 -4.59 3.28
C ALA A 264 -20.62 -4.41 4.28
N GLU A 265 -19.81 -5.45 4.49
CA GLU A 265 -18.62 -5.37 5.34
C GLU A 265 -17.56 -4.45 4.73
N ALA A 266 -17.41 -4.47 3.39
CA ALA A 266 -16.49 -3.56 2.70
C ALA A 266 -16.85 -2.09 2.94
N LEU A 267 -18.14 -1.74 2.88
CA LEU A 267 -18.60 -0.38 3.18
C LEU A 267 -18.29 0.05 4.61
N ASN A 268 -18.35 -0.86 5.59
CA ASN A 268 -18.00 -0.52 6.97
C ASN A 268 -16.52 -0.10 7.07
N ASN A 269 -15.61 -0.84 6.41
CA ASN A 269 -14.20 -0.47 6.37
C ASN A 269 -13.95 0.83 5.59
N ILE A 270 -14.64 1.05 4.47
CA ILE A 270 -14.58 2.32 3.73
C ILE A 270 -15.08 3.49 4.59
N GLY A 271 -16.16 3.29 5.36
CA GLY A 271 -16.68 4.29 6.30
C GLY A 271 -15.65 4.65 7.37
N LEU A 272 -15.03 3.66 8.01
CA LEU A 272 -13.97 3.86 9.00
C LEU A 272 -12.77 4.61 8.42
N MET A 273 -12.38 4.28 7.18
CA MET A 273 -11.33 4.97 6.44
C MET A 273 -11.67 6.46 6.23
N ILE A 274 -12.88 6.76 5.78
CA ILE A 274 -13.34 8.14 5.55
C ILE A 274 -13.42 8.93 6.87
N ASP A 275 -13.94 8.33 7.93
CA ASP A 275 -14.04 8.98 9.23
C ASP A 275 -12.65 9.29 9.82
N LYS A 276 -11.66 8.43 9.57
CA LYS A 276 -10.26 8.72 9.92
C LYS A 276 -9.71 9.88 9.13
N MET A 277 -9.92 9.92 7.81
CA MET A 277 -9.48 11.04 6.98
C MET A 277 -10.17 12.36 7.36
N ARG A 278 -11.44 12.33 7.79
CA ARG A 278 -12.13 13.50 8.33
C ARG A 278 -11.53 13.99 9.64
N THR A 279 -11.14 13.06 10.51
CA THR A 279 -10.52 13.38 11.80
C THR A 279 -9.09 13.91 11.63
N TYR A 280 -8.38 13.42 10.62
CA TYR A 280 -6.97 13.69 10.33
C TYR A 280 -6.81 14.12 8.86
N PRO A 281 -7.06 15.41 8.53
CA PRO A 281 -7.12 15.90 7.15
C PRO A 281 -5.83 15.71 6.35
N GLU A 282 -4.69 15.55 7.02
CA GLU A 282 -3.41 15.22 6.39
C GLU A 282 -3.46 13.91 5.59
N LEU A 283 -4.27 12.94 6.03
CA LEU A 283 -4.44 11.64 5.37
C LEU A 283 -5.19 11.74 4.04
N SER A 284 -6.05 12.76 3.87
CA SER A 284 -6.79 12.95 2.63
C SER A 284 -5.86 13.12 1.43
N ASN A 285 -4.71 13.78 1.62
CA ASN A 285 -3.72 13.94 0.57
C ASN A 285 -3.19 12.62 0.02
N ASP A 286 -3.19 11.56 0.83
CA ASP A 286 -2.56 10.28 0.48
C ASP A 286 -3.59 9.21 0.12
N PHE A 287 -4.82 9.31 0.64
CA PHE A 287 -5.82 8.23 0.58
C PHE A 287 -7.15 8.59 -0.11
N GLU A 288 -7.37 9.85 -0.48
CA GLU A 288 -8.65 10.28 -1.07
C GLU A 288 -8.93 9.60 -2.41
N SER A 289 -7.90 9.40 -3.25
CA SER A 289 -8.05 8.65 -4.50
C SER A 289 -8.42 7.18 -4.28
N GLN A 290 -7.87 6.56 -3.24
CA GLN A 290 -8.09 5.16 -2.88
C GLN A 290 -9.52 4.99 -2.34
N ALA A 291 -9.98 5.89 -1.46
CA ALA A 291 -11.34 5.88 -0.94
C ALA A 291 -12.38 5.98 -2.08
N HIS A 292 -12.23 6.95 -2.98
CA HIS A 292 -13.10 7.09 -4.15
C HIS A 292 -13.04 5.86 -5.06
N THR A 293 -11.86 5.27 -5.27
CA THR A 293 -11.70 4.05 -6.07
C THR A 293 -12.47 2.87 -5.44
N LEU A 294 -12.38 2.67 -4.12
CA LEU A 294 -13.12 1.61 -3.43
C LEU A 294 -14.63 1.82 -3.51
N ILE A 295 -15.11 3.05 -3.33
CA ILE A 295 -16.54 3.37 -3.49
C ILE A 295 -16.99 3.12 -4.94
N GLY A 296 -16.17 3.48 -5.92
CA GLY A 296 -16.43 3.22 -7.34
C GLY A 296 -16.53 1.72 -7.64
N LEU A 297 -15.63 0.91 -7.09
CA LEU A 297 -15.68 -0.56 -7.22
C LEU A 297 -16.91 -1.16 -6.54
N TYR A 298 -17.25 -0.67 -5.33
CA TYR A 298 -18.50 -1.01 -4.66
C TYR A 298 -19.72 -0.65 -5.52
N ALA A 299 -19.75 0.55 -6.10
CA ALA A 299 -20.83 1.02 -6.96
C ALA A 299 -21.01 0.14 -8.21
N ILE A 300 -19.92 -0.28 -8.86
CA ILE A 300 -19.96 -1.28 -9.95
C ILE A 300 -20.62 -2.57 -9.44
N TYR A 301 -20.15 -3.10 -8.31
CA TYR A 301 -20.69 -4.33 -7.72
C TYR A 301 -22.20 -4.20 -7.47
N MET A 302 -22.65 -3.06 -6.95
CA MET A 302 -24.05 -2.76 -6.69
C MET A 302 -24.88 -2.43 -7.94
N ARG A 303 -24.29 -2.42 -9.15
CA ARG A 303 -24.93 -2.05 -10.42
C ARG A 303 -25.41 -0.60 -10.46
N HIS A 304 -24.62 0.33 -9.91
CA HIS A 304 -24.81 1.77 -10.03
C HIS A 304 -23.68 2.40 -10.87
N PRO A 305 -23.67 2.20 -12.20
CA PRO A 305 -22.55 2.61 -13.05
C PRO A 305 -22.36 4.13 -13.11
N GLU A 306 -23.42 4.93 -13.00
CA GLU A 306 -23.34 6.39 -12.99
C GLU A 306 -22.64 6.92 -11.74
N ASP A 307 -22.95 6.34 -10.58
CA ASP A 307 -22.28 6.73 -9.34
C ASP A 307 -20.84 6.23 -9.32
N ALA A 308 -20.60 5.02 -9.83
CA ALA A 308 -19.25 4.49 -9.99
C ALA A 308 -18.36 5.41 -10.84
N GLU A 309 -18.88 5.90 -11.97
CA GLU A 309 -18.16 6.85 -12.81
C GLU A 309 -17.82 8.14 -12.07
N LYS A 310 -18.78 8.75 -11.37
CA LYS A 310 -18.53 9.99 -10.61
C LYS A 310 -17.44 9.79 -9.57
N GLN A 311 -17.45 8.64 -8.89
CA GLN A 311 -16.42 8.25 -7.93
C GLN A 311 -15.05 8.08 -8.59
N PHE A 312 -14.95 7.38 -9.72
CA PHE A 312 -13.67 7.24 -10.43
C PHE A 312 -13.17 8.57 -11.00
N GLN A 313 -14.06 9.44 -11.47
CA GLN A 313 -13.68 10.79 -11.89
C GLN A 313 -13.14 11.62 -10.72
N ALA A 314 -13.73 11.51 -9.53
CA ALA A 314 -13.20 12.12 -8.31
C ALA A 314 -11.83 11.54 -7.96
N ALA A 315 -11.67 10.21 -8.00
CA ALA A 315 -10.40 9.54 -7.78
C ALA A 315 -9.30 10.03 -8.74
N LEU A 316 -9.62 10.26 -10.02
CA LEU A 316 -8.65 10.80 -11.00
C LEU A 316 -8.21 12.23 -10.69
N ARG A 317 -9.05 13.06 -10.04
CA ARG A 317 -8.69 14.43 -9.68
C ARG A 317 -7.64 14.48 -8.57
N CYS A 318 -7.63 13.50 -7.67
CA CYS A 318 -6.71 13.43 -6.53
C CYS A 318 -5.60 12.38 -6.66
N ALA A 319 -5.66 11.49 -7.66
CA ALA A 319 -4.65 10.46 -7.89
C ALA A 319 -3.27 11.07 -8.21
N LYS A 320 -2.28 10.71 -7.39
CA LYS A 320 -0.86 11.08 -7.57
C LYS A 320 -0.01 9.92 -8.09
N ASP A 321 -0.45 8.69 -7.82
CA ASP A 321 0.24 7.48 -8.20
C ASP A 321 -0.13 7.01 -9.62
N THR A 322 0.86 6.58 -10.39
CA THR A 322 0.67 6.19 -11.80
C THR A 322 -0.09 4.87 -11.92
N GLU A 323 0.11 3.94 -10.98
CA GLU A 323 -0.52 2.63 -10.99
C GLU A 323 -2.01 2.75 -10.65
N LEU A 324 -2.34 3.46 -9.58
CA LEU A 324 -3.72 3.77 -9.22
C LEU A 324 -4.43 4.56 -10.32
N TRP A 325 -3.77 5.58 -10.89
CA TRP A 325 -4.32 6.34 -12.01
C TRP A 325 -4.65 5.44 -13.21
N THR A 326 -3.76 4.50 -13.54
CA THR A 326 -3.96 3.55 -14.64
C THR A 326 -5.13 2.60 -14.34
N MET A 327 -5.19 2.07 -13.10
CA MET A 327 -6.27 1.21 -12.64
C MET A 327 -7.64 1.90 -12.73
N ILE A 328 -7.74 3.16 -12.28
CA ILE A 328 -8.98 3.94 -12.36
C ILE A 328 -9.43 4.15 -13.82
N ASN A 329 -8.52 4.47 -14.74
CA ASN A 329 -8.87 4.61 -16.16
C ASN A 329 -9.34 3.30 -16.79
N LEU A 330 -8.73 2.17 -16.43
CA LEU A 330 -9.18 0.85 -16.87
C LEU A 330 -10.58 0.52 -16.33
N SER A 331 -10.86 0.85 -15.07
CA SER A 331 -12.18 0.69 -14.46
C SER A 331 -13.25 1.55 -15.14
N LEU A 332 -12.95 2.81 -15.47
CA LEU A 332 -13.84 3.68 -16.25
C LEU A 332 -14.11 3.12 -17.64
N ALA A 333 -13.06 2.61 -18.31
CA ALA A 333 -13.21 1.99 -19.62
C ALA A 333 -14.18 0.80 -19.59
N ILE A 334 -14.12 -0.05 -18.55
CA ILE A 334 -15.07 -1.15 -18.35
C ILE A 334 -16.50 -0.62 -18.18
N ILE A 335 -16.71 0.45 -17.40
CA ILE A 335 -18.03 1.08 -17.25
C ILE A 335 -18.56 1.57 -18.60
N TYR A 336 -17.74 2.26 -19.39
CA TYR A 336 -18.15 2.78 -20.70
C TYR A 336 -18.50 1.67 -21.68
N LEU A 337 -17.73 0.59 -21.71
CA LEU A 337 -18.08 -0.60 -22.50
C LEU A 337 -19.40 -1.24 -22.03
N PHE A 338 -19.59 -1.40 -20.72
CA PHE A 338 -20.79 -2.02 -20.16
C PHE A 338 -22.05 -1.19 -20.38
N THR A 339 -21.92 0.14 -20.32
CA THR A 339 -23.01 1.10 -20.53
C THR A 339 -23.20 1.50 -22.00
N ARG A 340 -22.40 0.95 -22.92
CA ARG A 340 -22.41 1.25 -24.37
C ARG A 340 -22.16 2.72 -24.71
N ARG A 341 -21.32 3.38 -23.92
CA ARG A 341 -20.90 4.77 -24.10
C ARG A 341 -19.58 4.83 -24.88
N GLU A 342 -19.68 4.62 -26.19
CA GLU A 342 -18.52 4.46 -27.07
C GLU A 342 -17.68 5.73 -27.16
N GLN A 343 -18.30 6.91 -27.18
CA GLN A 343 -17.60 8.19 -27.32
C GLN A 343 -16.62 8.40 -26.15
N GLU A 344 -17.12 8.26 -24.93
CA GLU A 344 -16.33 8.39 -23.69
C GLU A 344 -15.24 7.30 -23.60
N PHE A 345 -15.53 6.09 -24.10
CA PHE A 345 -14.51 5.04 -24.19
C PHE A 345 -13.37 5.43 -25.16
N TYR A 346 -13.67 6.02 -26.32
CA TYR A 346 -12.64 6.44 -27.28
C TYR A 346 -11.75 7.56 -26.75
N GLU A 347 -12.26 8.43 -25.88
CA GLU A 347 -11.47 9.43 -25.17
C GLU A 347 -10.42 8.80 -24.24
N LEU A 348 -10.75 7.65 -23.65
CA LEU A 348 -9.83 6.86 -22.83
C LEU A 348 -8.95 5.89 -23.64
N PHE A 349 -9.40 5.46 -24.81
CA PHE A 349 -8.81 4.35 -25.57
C PHE A 349 -7.31 4.51 -25.81
N GLN A 350 -6.86 5.71 -26.17
CA GLN A 350 -5.44 5.97 -26.38
C GLN A 350 -4.63 5.96 -25.09
N ARG A 351 -5.24 6.37 -23.96
CA ARG A 351 -4.62 6.43 -22.64
C ARG A 351 -4.43 5.05 -22.03
N ILE A 352 -5.35 4.13 -22.31
CA ILE A 352 -5.33 2.75 -21.79
C ILE A 352 -4.70 1.74 -22.76
N ALA A 353 -4.07 2.19 -23.86
CA ALA A 353 -3.44 1.30 -24.82
C ALA A 353 -2.24 0.58 -24.17
N PRO A 354 -2.18 -0.77 -24.17
CA PRO A 354 -1.19 -1.54 -23.40
C PRO A 354 0.26 -1.09 -23.63
N ASN A 355 0.61 -0.81 -24.89
CA ASN A 355 1.95 -0.40 -25.31
C ASN A 355 2.30 1.06 -24.96
N LYS A 356 1.31 1.87 -24.56
CA LYS A 356 1.48 3.28 -24.19
C LYS A 356 1.41 3.51 -22.67
N LEU A 357 1.07 2.48 -21.90
CA LEU A 357 0.99 2.58 -20.45
C LEU A 357 2.39 2.79 -19.87
N LYS A 358 2.51 3.82 -19.01
CA LYS A 358 3.74 4.10 -18.25
C LYS A 358 3.86 3.27 -16.96
N THR A 359 2.97 2.30 -16.79
CA THR A 359 2.91 1.40 -15.64
C THR A 359 4.14 0.49 -15.56
N THR A 360 4.68 0.33 -14.35
CA THR A 360 5.64 -0.71 -14.02
C THR A 360 4.95 -2.02 -13.65
N ALA A 361 3.66 -1.99 -13.29
CA ALA A 361 2.87 -3.16 -12.98
C ALA A 361 2.48 -3.94 -14.25
N ILE A 362 3.08 -5.11 -14.42
CA ILE A 362 2.78 -6.05 -15.51
C ILE A 362 1.31 -6.50 -15.45
N SER A 363 0.75 -6.60 -14.24
CA SER A 363 -0.66 -6.93 -14.01
C SER A 363 -1.63 -5.98 -14.70
N LEU A 364 -1.38 -4.66 -14.62
CA LEU A 364 -2.22 -3.66 -15.27
C LEU A 364 -2.11 -3.71 -16.80
N LYS A 365 -0.96 -4.15 -17.35
CA LYS A 365 -0.83 -4.39 -18.79
C LYS A 365 -1.70 -5.56 -19.24
N SER A 366 -1.73 -6.67 -18.48
CA SER A 366 -2.64 -7.79 -18.77
C SER A 366 -4.12 -7.35 -18.72
N VAL A 367 -4.51 -6.55 -17.72
CA VAL A 367 -5.86 -5.99 -17.63
C VAL A 367 -6.17 -5.08 -18.81
N ALA A 368 -5.23 -4.26 -19.25
CA ALA A 368 -5.40 -3.41 -20.43
C ALA A 368 -5.65 -4.25 -21.70
N TYR A 369 -4.86 -5.31 -21.94
CA TYR A 369 -5.12 -6.24 -23.03
C TYR A 369 -6.53 -6.85 -22.94
N PHE A 370 -6.96 -7.25 -21.74
CA PHE A 370 -8.31 -7.76 -21.52
C PHE A 370 -9.41 -6.73 -21.85
N VAL A 371 -9.26 -5.46 -21.46
CA VAL A 371 -10.23 -4.39 -21.80
C VAL A 371 -10.31 -4.17 -23.32
N HIS A 372 -9.18 -4.18 -24.02
CA HIS A 372 -9.14 -4.08 -25.49
C HIS A 372 -9.75 -5.30 -26.18
N ALA A 373 -9.56 -6.49 -25.61
CA ALA A 373 -10.24 -7.71 -26.05
C ALA A 373 -11.76 -7.60 -25.87
N LEU A 374 -12.22 -7.13 -24.72
CA LEU A 374 -13.65 -6.94 -24.45
C LEU A 374 -14.28 -5.95 -25.43
N HIS A 375 -13.62 -4.83 -25.70
CA HIS A 375 -14.05 -3.88 -26.73
C HIS A 375 -14.15 -4.55 -28.11
N SER A 376 -13.13 -5.31 -28.51
CA SER A 376 -13.10 -6.02 -29.80
C SER A 376 -14.19 -7.09 -29.89
N TYR A 377 -14.46 -7.80 -28.80
CA TYR A 377 -15.55 -8.77 -28.69
C TYR A 377 -16.92 -8.12 -28.91
N LEU A 378 -17.18 -6.98 -28.25
CA LEU A 378 -18.45 -6.23 -28.39
C LEU A 378 -18.68 -5.72 -29.82
N HIS A 379 -17.60 -5.47 -30.57
CA HIS A 379 -17.64 -5.01 -31.95
C HIS A 379 -17.52 -6.14 -32.99
N ASN A 380 -17.61 -7.42 -32.57
CA ASN A 380 -17.47 -8.59 -33.43
C ASN A 380 -16.13 -8.67 -34.20
N ARG A 381 -15.06 -8.04 -33.69
CA ARG A 381 -13.70 -8.13 -34.25
C ARG A 381 -12.99 -9.34 -33.66
N THR A 382 -13.30 -10.51 -34.20
CA THR A 382 -12.86 -11.81 -33.66
C THR A 382 -11.35 -12.01 -33.69
N SER A 383 -10.68 -11.56 -34.77
CA SER A 383 -9.22 -11.62 -34.90
C SER A 383 -8.52 -10.77 -33.84
N ASP A 384 -8.87 -9.50 -33.74
CA ASP A 384 -8.30 -8.56 -32.75
C ASP A 384 -8.54 -9.05 -31.31
N CYS A 385 -9.76 -9.52 -31.04
CA CYS A 385 -10.14 -10.06 -29.74
C CYS A 385 -9.26 -11.26 -29.34
N LYS A 386 -9.05 -12.21 -30.25
CA LYS A 386 -8.20 -13.39 -29.99
C LYS A 386 -6.75 -13.00 -29.71
N THR A 387 -6.20 -12.05 -30.46
CA THR A 387 -4.82 -11.57 -30.24
C THR A 387 -4.70 -10.94 -28.86
N HIS A 388 -5.56 -9.99 -28.52
CA HIS A 388 -5.53 -9.32 -27.22
C HIS A 388 -5.76 -10.28 -26.04
N LEU A 389 -6.66 -11.27 -26.18
CA LEU A 389 -6.85 -12.30 -25.15
C LEU A 389 -5.59 -13.14 -24.97
N THR A 390 -4.91 -13.49 -26.06
CA THR A 390 -3.68 -14.29 -26.03
C THR A 390 -2.59 -13.55 -25.27
N ASP A 391 -2.40 -12.25 -25.55
CA ASP A 391 -1.43 -11.40 -24.85
C ASP A 391 -1.77 -11.29 -23.35
N SER A 392 -3.05 -11.07 -23.02
CA SER A 392 -3.51 -11.03 -21.62
C SER A 392 -3.21 -12.34 -20.89
N ILE A 393 -3.55 -13.48 -21.51
CA ILE A 393 -3.36 -14.85 -20.99
C ILE A 393 -1.89 -15.19 -20.78
N ASN A 394 -1.02 -14.85 -21.72
CA ASN A 394 0.42 -15.13 -21.59
C ASN A 394 0.97 -14.42 -20.36
N ILE A 395 0.69 -13.12 -20.25
CA ILE A 395 1.14 -12.33 -19.10
C ILE A 395 0.56 -12.87 -17.79
N SER A 396 -0.74 -13.17 -17.75
CA SER A 396 -1.37 -13.62 -16.50
C SER A 396 -1.04 -15.04 -16.08
N LYS A 397 -0.65 -15.89 -17.03
CA LYS A 397 -0.11 -17.20 -16.71
C LYS A 397 1.30 -17.11 -16.13
N ASP A 398 2.16 -16.27 -16.71
CA ASP A 398 3.55 -16.13 -16.28
C ASP A 398 3.65 -15.51 -14.88
N GLU A 399 2.76 -14.56 -14.56
CA GLU A 399 2.67 -13.88 -13.25
C GLU A 399 1.70 -14.57 -12.26
N ASP A 400 1.20 -15.77 -12.59
CA ASP A 400 0.24 -16.56 -11.80
C ASP A 400 -1.04 -15.81 -11.34
N MET A 401 -1.53 -14.88 -12.16
CA MET A 401 -2.67 -14.03 -11.86
C MET A 401 -4.01 -14.73 -12.16
N ALA A 402 -4.45 -15.59 -11.24
CA ALA A 402 -5.58 -16.50 -11.48
C ALA A 402 -6.90 -15.82 -11.91
N ARG A 403 -7.25 -14.65 -11.36
CA ARG A 403 -8.53 -13.97 -11.69
C ARG A 403 -8.57 -13.46 -13.13
N ILE A 404 -7.57 -12.68 -13.55
CA ILE A 404 -7.54 -12.13 -14.91
C ILE A 404 -7.34 -13.23 -15.95
N GLN A 405 -6.54 -14.26 -15.62
CA GLN A 405 -6.39 -15.47 -16.42
C GLN A 405 -7.74 -16.17 -16.64
N SER A 406 -8.53 -16.33 -15.57
CA SER A 406 -9.88 -16.90 -15.64
C SER A 406 -10.80 -16.05 -16.51
N MET A 407 -10.81 -14.73 -16.32
CA MET A 407 -11.64 -13.81 -17.11
C MET A 407 -11.31 -13.87 -18.60
N ALA A 408 -10.02 -13.87 -18.95
CA ALA A 408 -9.57 -13.95 -20.34
C ALA A 408 -9.92 -15.29 -20.98
N LEU A 409 -9.72 -16.41 -20.27
CA LEU A 409 -10.09 -17.74 -20.75
C LEU A 409 -11.60 -17.93 -20.88
N LEU A 410 -12.41 -17.39 -19.95
CA LEU A 410 -13.88 -17.42 -20.04
C LEU A 410 -14.41 -16.60 -21.21
N LEU A 411 -13.78 -15.47 -21.54
CA LEU A 411 -14.13 -14.69 -22.73
C LEU A 411 -13.68 -15.41 -24.01
N LEU A 412 -12.50 -16.05 -24.00
CA LEU A 412 -11.98 -16.82 -25.12
C LEU A 412 -12.84 -18.07 -25.41
N SER A 413 -13.24 -18.81 -24.38
CA SER A 413 -14.13 -19.97 -24.51
C SER A 413 -15.48 -19.54 -25.09
N LYS A 414 -15.99 -18.37 -24.69
CA LYS A 414 -17.24 -17.83 -25.23
C LYS A 414 -17.11 -17.45 -26.71
N LEU A 415 -15.97 -16.86 -27.10
CA LEU A 415 -15.67 -16.46 -28.48
C LEU A 415 -15.53 -17.68 -29.41
N LEU A 416 -14.75 -18.68 -29.01
CA LEU A 416 -14.42 -19.85 -29.83
C LEU A 416 -15.41 -21.01 -29.68
N LYS A 417 -16.24 -21.00 -28.63
CA LYS A 417 -17.14 -22.09 -28.24
C LYS A 417 -16.41 -23.43 -28.06
N ASP A 418 -15.21 -23.36 -27.50
CA ASP A 418 -14.32 -24.51 -27.32
C ASP A 418 -14.46 -25.09 -25.89
N PRO A 419 -14.88 -26.36 -25.73
CA PRO A 419 -15.02 -27.02 -24.43
C PRO A 419 -13.70 -27.20 -23.66
N ASP A 420 -12.57 -27.37 -24.36
CA ASP A 420 -11.29 -27.60 -23.69
C ASP A 420 -10.76 -26.30 -23.08
N ILE A 421 -10.98 -25.17 -23.76
CA ILE A 421 -10.70 -23.84 -23.21
C ILE A 421 -11.59 -23.55 -22.01
N LEU A 422 -12.88 -23.95 -22.07
CA LEU A 422 -13.80 -23.79 -20.94
C LEU A 422 -13.36 -24.62 -19.72
N ARG A 423 -12.84 -25.84 -19.92
CA ARG A 423 -12.27 -26.66 -18.84
C ARG A 423 -11.07 -25.99 -18.20
N ALA A 424 -10.13 -25.49 -19.01
CA ALA A 424 -8.99 -24.72 -18.51
C ALA A 424 -9.43 -23.46 -17.75
N ALA A 425 -10.45 -22.76 -18.25
CA ALA A 425 -11.03 -21.59 -17.58
C ALA A 425 -11.59 -21.95 -16.19
N TYR A 426 -12.27 -23.08 -16.07
CA TYR A 426 -12.82 -23.56 -14.81
C TYR A 426 -11.74 -23.90 -13.77
N GLU A 427 -10.63 -24.51 -14.19
CA GLU A 427 -9.49 -24.81 -13.31
C GLU A 427 -8.88 -23.52 -12.72
N TRP A 428 -8.64 -22.52 -13.56
CA TRP A 428 -8.16 -21.20 -13.11
C TRP A 428 -9.17 -20.48 -12.23
N THR A 429 -10.46 -20.60 -12.53
CA THR A 429 -11.53 -20.00 -11.74
C THR A 429 -11.57 -20.61 -10.34
N SER A 430 -11.40 -21.93 -10.25
CA SER A 430 -11.30 -22.65 -8.98
C SER A 430 -10.08 -22.20 -8.16
N LYS A 431 -8.93 -21.99 -8.83
CA LYS A 431 -7.72 -21.44 -8.20
C LYS A 431 -7.94 -20.00 -7.70
N SER A 432 -8.73 -19.20 -8.41
CA SER A 432 -8.95 -17.79 -8.08
C SER A 432 -9.76 -17.56 -6.80
N SER A 433 -10.55 -18.55 -6.37
CA SER A 433 -11.51 -18.45 -5.25
C SER A 433 -12.48 -17.27 -5.35
N ASP A 434 -12.76 -16.79 -6.56
CA ASP A 434 -13.71 -15.72 -6.83
C ASP A 434 -15.09 -16.32 -7.15
N LEU A 435 -16.06 -16.09 -6.25
CA LEU A 435 -17.41 -16.64 -6.38
C LEU A 435 -18.13 -16.13 -7.64
N SER A 436 -17.90 -14.87 -8.04
CA SER A 436 -18.51 -14.29 -9.23
C SER A 436 -18.00 -14.94 -10.51
N LEU A 437 -16.70 -15.24 -10.58
CA LEU A 437 -16.13 -15.96 -11.71
C LEU A 437 -16.61 -17.42 -11.74
N MET A 438 -16.72 -18.08 -10.58
CA MET A 438 -17.30 -19.43 -10.47
C MET A 438 -18.73 -19.47 -11.00
N VAL A 439 -19.53 -18.45 -10.70
CA VAL A 439 -20.90 -18.31 -11.25
C VAL A 439 -20.86 -18.13 -12.77
N TRP A 440 -19.95 -17.33 -13.31
CA TRP A 440 -19.81 -17.13 -14.76
C TRP A 440 -19.41 -18.44 -15.47
N ALA A 441 -18.40 -19.15 -14.96
CA ALA A 441 -17.93 -20.41 -15.52
C ALA A 441 -19.05 -21.47 -15.55
N ASN A 442 -19.73 -21.68 -14.41
CA ASN A 442 -20.82 -22.64 -14.32
C ASN A 442 -22.02 -22.27 -15.19
N THR A 443 -22.29 -20.97 -15.37
CA THR A 443 -23.32 -20.50 -16.31
C THR A 443 -22.96 -20.85 -17.77
N GLN A 444 -21.68 -20.76 -18.15
CA GLN A 444 -21.25 -21.21 -19.49
C GLN A 444 -21.38 -22.73 -19.65
N ILE A 445 -20.99 -23.51 -18.64
CA ILE A 445 -21.11 -24.98 -18.63
C ILE A 445 -22.59 -25.40 -18.74
N LEU A 446 -23.48 -24.74 -17.98
CA LEU A 446 -24.92 -24.94 -18.05
C LEU A 446 -25.44 -24.74 -19.48
N ASN A 447 -25.11 -23.60 -20.09
CA ASN A 447 -25.53 -23.27 -21.46
C ASN A 447 -24.99 -24.29 -22.48
N MET A 448 -23.77 -24.79 -22.27
CA MET A 448 -23.16 -25.82 -23.13
C MET A 448 -23.94 -27.13 -23.04
N HIS A 449 -24.25 -27.63 -21.83
CA HIS A 449 -25.06 -28.84 -21.66
C HIS A 449 -26.45 -28.70 -22.27
N GLN A 450 -27.09 -27.54 -22.12
CA GLN A 450 -28.38 -27.25 -22.76
C GLN A 450 -28.29 -27.31 -24.29
N GLN A 451 -27.24 -26.73 -24.88
CA GLN A 451 -27.02 -26.78 -26.33
C GLN A 451 -26.73 -28.19 -26.85
N MET A 452 -26.11 -29.04 -26.03
CA MET A 452 -25.85 -30.45 -26.37
C MET A 452 -27.04 -31.39 -26.07
N GLY A 453 -28.17 -30.88 -25.56
CA GLY A 453 -29.35 -31.68 -25.20
C GLY A 453 -29.19 -32.51 -23.92
N GLN A 454 -28.15 -32.25 -23.14
CA GLN A 454 -27.78 -32.95 -21.90
C GLN A 454 -28.55 -32.38 -20.70
N MET A 455 -29.87 -32.62 -20.66
CA MET A 455 -30.78 -31.98 -19.70
C MET A 455 -30.54 -32.39 -18.24
N GLU A 456 -30.10 -33.62 -17.99
CA GLU A 456 -29.80 -34.10 -16.64
C GLU A 456 -28.57 -33.37 -16.06
N GLN A 457 -27.47 -33.32 -16.82
CA GLN A 457 -26.26 -32.59 -16.43
C GLN A 457 -26.55 -31.09 -16.27
N ALA A 458 -27.34 -30.49 -17.17
CA ALA A 458 -27.76 -29.10 -17.04
C ALA A 458 -28.55 -28.86 -15.73
N SER A 459 -29.45 -29.76 -15.36
CA SER A 459 -30.22 -29.65 -14.10
C SER A 459 -29.29 -29.73 -12.88
N GLN A 460 -28.32 -30.65 -12.88
CA GLN A 460 -27.34 -30.79 -11.79
C GLN A 460 -26.49 -29.52 -11.61
N VAL A 461 -25.97 -28.96 -12.71
CA VAL A 461 -25.18 -27.71 -12.65
C VAL A 461 -26.04 -26.55 -12.16
N LYS A 462 -27.30 -26.46 -12.60
CA LYS A 462 -28.23 -25.42 -12.16
C LYS A 462 -28.49 -25.50 -10.65
N GLN A 463 -28.79 -26.68 -10.12
CA GLN A 463 -29.01 -26.88 -8.68
C GLN A 463 -27.77 -26.51 -7.85
N SER A 464 -26.56 -26.82 -8.36
CA SER A 464 -25.31 -26.43 -7.70
C SER A 464 -25.05 -24.91 -7.74
N LEU A 465 -25.57 -24.21 -8.75
CA LEU A 465 -25.32 -22.78 -8.97
C LEU A 465 -26.25 -21.89 -8.14
N GLU A 466 -27.50 -22.31 -7.95
CA GLU A 466 -28.55 -21.52 -7.28
C GLU A 466 -28.16 -20.96 -5.91
N PRO A 467 -27.56 -21.74 -4.97
CA PRO A 467 -27.16 -21.22 -3.67
C PRO A 467 -26.13 -20.08 -3.76
N SER A 468 -25.19 -20.18 -4.70
CA SER A 468 -24.14 -19.17 -4.89
C SER A 468 -24.72 -17.86 -5.43
N VAL A 469 -25.62 -17.96 -6.40
CA VAL A 469 -26.31 -16.78 -6.98
C VAL A 469 -27.19 -16.10 -5.94
N GLN A 470 -27.96 -16.89 -5.17
CA GLN A 470 -28.81 -16.34 -4.11
C GLN A 470 -27.99 -15.69 -2.99
N GLY A 471 -26.84 -16.28 -2.63
CA GLY A 471 -25.91 -15.70 -1.66
C GLY A 471 -25.42 -14.31 -2.07
N ILE A 472 -24.95 -14.16 -3.32
CA ILE A 472 -24.51 -12.86 -3.86
C ILE A 472 -25.64 -11.82 -3.83
N GLU A 473 -26.87 -12.21 -4.19
CA GLU A 473 -28.00 -11.29 -4.19
C GLU A 473 -28.40 -10.90 -2.76
N ASN A 474 -28.40 -11.83 -1.81
CA ASN A 474 -28.67 -11.53 -0.40
C ASN A 474 -27.67 -10.51 0.16
N GLU A 475 -26.38 -10.69 -0.14
CA GLU A 475 -25.32 -9.75 0.25
C GLU A 475 -25.53 -8.34 -0.35
N ARG A 476 -25.98 -8.26 -1.61
CA ARG A 476 -26.37 -6.97 -2.22
C ARG A 476 -27.55 -6.34 -1.49
N GLN A 477 -28.58 -7.10 -1.16
CA GLN A 477 -29.75 -6.58 -0.45
C GLN A 477 -29.37 -6.08 0.95
N MET A 478 -28.52 -6.79 1.68
CA MET A 478 -27.99 -6.34 2.96
C MET A 478 -27.20 -5.03 2.82
N ALA A 479 -26.35 -4.92 1.80
CA ALA A 479 -25.59 -3.70 1.55
C ALA A 479 -26.48 -2.51 1.15
N LEU A 480 -27.56 -2.72 0.39
CA LEU A 480 -28.54 -1.67 0.04
C LEU A 480 -29.27 -1.13 1.28
N GLN A 481 -29.56 -2.00 2.24
CA GLN A 481 -30.25 -1.64 3.48
C GLN A 481 -29.31 -1.02 4.53
N SER A 482 -28.00 -1.16 4.37
CA SER A 482 -27.01 -0.60 5.27
C SER A 482 -26.97 0.94 5.16
N PRO A 483 -26.84 1.68 6.29
CA PRO A 483 -26.63 3.12 6.25
C PRO A 483 -25.37 3.51 5.46
N GLY A 484 -24.37 2.63 5.43
CA GLY A 484 -23.14 2.81 4.65
C GLY A 484 -23.37 2.97 3.14
N HIS A 485 -24.50 2.50 2.59
CA HIS A 485 -24.80 2.63 1.16
C HIS A 485 -24.79 4.08 0.68
N GLN A 486 -25.11 5.04 1.56
CA GLN A 486 -25.11 6.46 1.23
C GLN A 486 -23.73 6.99 0.81
N LEU A 487 -22.64 6.32 1.21
CA LEU A 487 -21.27 6.67 0.82
C LEU A 487 -21.07 6.69 -0.70
N ILE A 488 -21.92 6.00 -1.47
CA ILE A 488 -21.86 6.03 -2.93
C ILE A 488 -22.00 7.45 -3.52
N LYS A 489 -22.60 8.38 -2.77
CA LYS A 489 -22.79 9.79 -3.16
C LYS A 489 -21.69 10.74 -2.67
N TRP A 490 -20.63 10.23 -2.03
CA TRP A 490 -19.53 11.05 -1.52
C TRP A 490 -18.58 11.49 -2.67
N ILE A 491 -18.78 12.67 -3.26
CA ILE A 491 -18.09 13.07 -4.52
C ILE A 491 -17.32 14.40 -4.43
N GLU A 492 -17.61 15.31 -3.49
CA GLU A 492 -16.84 16.55 -3.26
C GLU A 492 -17.34 17.31 -2.02
N GLY A 493 -16.46 17.85 -1.17
CA GLY A 493 -16.81 18.86 -0.14
C GLY A 493 -17.76 18.46 1.01
N GLY A 494 -18.23 17.22 1.05
CA GLY A 494 -19.18 16.71 2.06
C GLY A 494 -18.51 16.04 3.26
N ALA A 495 -17.74 16.78 4.05
CA ALA A 495 -17.47 16.37 5.43
C ALA A 495 -18.74 16.46 6.30
N GLU A 496 -19.83 17.07 5.81
CA GLU A 496 -20.99 17.42 6.64
C GLU A 496 -22.22 16.52 6.53
N THR A 497 -22.26 15.46 5.71
CA THR A 497 -23.58 14.81 5.46
C THR A 497 -23.64 13.29 5.49
N ILE A 498 -22.63 12.58 6.00
CA ILE A 498 -22.83 11.17 6.35
C ILE A 498 -22.10 10.90 7.66
N VAL A 499 -22.73 11.28 8.77
CA VAL A 499 -22.40 10.70 10.07
C VAL A 499 -22.98 9.29 10.04
N LEU A 500 -22.12 8.27 9.90
CA LEU A 500 -22.51 6.91 10.23
C LEU A 500 -22.67 6.89 11.75
N GLN A 501 -23.88 7.23 12.24
CA GLN A 501 -24.20 7.02 13.65
C GLN A 501 -24.09 5.52 13.92
N GLY A 502 -23.20 5.18 14.86
CA GLY A 502 -22.91 3.80 15.26
C GLY A 502 -24.07 3.08 15.91
#